data_AF-A0A2S6T9U7-F1
#
_entry.id   AF-A0A2S6T9U7-F1
#
_cell.length_a   1.000
_cell.length_b   1.000
_cell.length_c   1.000
_cell.angle_alpha   90.00
_cell.angle_beta   90.00
_cell.angle_gamma   90.00
#
_symmetry.space_group_name_H-M   'P 1'
#
loop_
_entity.id
_entity.type
_entity.pdbx_description
1 polymer ?
#
loop_
_entity_poly.entity_id
_entity_poly.type
_entity_poly.pdbx_seq_one_letter_code
_entity_poly.pdbx_strand_id
1 'polypeptide(L)'
;MTDEQRAYFIPRFLEDDTYFTTVAIHEPDTDLGYDYFTETPPDVAFRTRAVKQSDGSWLINGAKNFQTVGYLAKLIVTMAQTPDGPRAFLVEGDSEGLVRHPMSKIGRRVGDNAGTFQLNYLVFQ
;
A
#
# COMPACT_ATOMS: atom_id res chain seq x y z
N MET A 1 -0.34 0.29 -14.28
CA MET A 1 -1.68 0.90 -14.36
C MET A 1 -2.26 0.58 -15.72
N THR A 2 -3.55 0.24 -15.79
CA THR A 2 -4.28 0.14 -17.06
C THR A 2 -4.58 1.54 -17.63
N ASP A 3 -5.18 1.63 -18.81
CA ASP A 3 -5.61 2.91 -19.39
C ASP A 3 -6.74 3.55 -18.57
N GLU A 4 -7.67 2.75 -18.05
CA GLU A 4 -8.76 3.19 -17.19
C GLU A 4 -8.23 3.78 -15.87
N GLN A 5 -7.27 3.09 -15.25
CA GLN A 5 -6.63 3.58 -14.03
C GLN A 5 -5.86 4.88 -14.26
N ARG A 6 -5.17 5.01 -15.40
CA ARG A 6 -4.47 6.24 -15.78
C ARG A 6 -5.45 7.40 -15.97
N ALA A 7 -6.54 7.17 -16.71
CA ALA A 7 -7.59 8.17 -16.94
C ALA A 7 -8.27 8.60 -15.64
N TYR A 8 -8.36 7.73 -14.65
CA TYR A 8 -8.95 8.03 -13.35
C TYR A 8 -7.98 8.79 -12.42
N PHE A 9 -6.76 8.29 -12.21
CA PHE A 9 -5.85 8.81 -11.18
C PHE A 9 -5.00 10.00 -11.63
N ILE A 10 -4.57 10.06 -12.89
CA ILE A 10 -3.64 11.12 -13.35
C ILE A 10 -4.28 12.52 -13.26
N PRO A 11 -5.52 12.76 -13.73
CA PRO A 11 -6.13 14.08 -13.61
C PRO A 11 -6.25 14.53 -12.15
N ARG A 12 -6.70 13.64 -11.26
CA ARG A 12 -6.81 13.91 -9.81
C ARG A 12 -5.46 14.27 -9.18
N PHE A 13 -4.39 13.59 -9.60
CA PHE A 13 -3.04 13.91 -9.16
C PHE A 13 -2.57 15.29 -9.64
N LEU A 14 -2.90 15.67 -10.87
CA LEU A 14 -2.47 16.96 -11.47
C LEU A 14 -3.29 18.15 -10.98
N GLU A 15 -4.55 17.95 -10.62
CA GLU A 15 -5.49 19.00 -10.22
C GLU A 15 -5.37 19.39 -8.74
N ASP A 16 -4.70 18.57 -7.93
CA ASP A 16 -4.62 18.72 -6.48
C ASP A 16 -3.16 18.68 -6.01
N ASP A 17 -2.62 19.85 -5.67
CA ASP A 17 -1.25 20.02 -5.19
C ASP A 17 -0.95 19.24 -3.89
N THR A 18 -1.99 18.72 -3.21
CA THR A 18 -1.88 17.90 -2.00
C THR A 18 -2.15 16.41 -2.25
N TYR A 19 -2.25 15.98 -3.52
CA TYR A 19 -2.45 14.58 -3.90
C TYR A 19 -1.17 13.77 -3.75
N PHE A 20 -0.73 13.61 -2.50
CA PHE A 20 0.46 12.82 -2.22
C PHE A 20 0.20 11.34 -2.47
N THR A 21 1.21 10.67 -3.02
CA THR A 21 1.19 9.23 -3.27
C THR A 21 2.27 8.57 -2.43
N THR A 22 1.98 7.38 -1.92
CA THR A 22 2.97 6.55 -1.23
C THR A 22 3.00 5.14 -1.81
N VAL A 23 4.10 4.43 -1.55
CA VAL A 23 4.30 3.04 -1.94
C VAL A 23 4.42 2.22 -0.66
N ALA A 24 3.47 1.32 -0.44
CA ALA A 24 3.32 0.52 0.76
C ALA A 24 3.70 -0.94 0.50
N ILE A 25 4.97 -1.25 0.72
CA ILE A 25 5.54 -2.59 0.50
C ILE A 25 5.85 -3.26 1.83
N HIS A 26 6.72 -2.61 2.62
CA HIS A 26 7.28 -3.15 3.84
C HIS A 26 6.20 -3.43 4.89
N GLU A 27 6.31 -4.58 5.56
CA GLU A 27 5.38 -5.03 6.59
C GLU A 27 6.07 -5.12 7.96
N PRO A 28 5.32 -5.00 9.07
CA PRO A 28 5.82 -5.44 10.36
C PRO A 28 6.23 -6.92 10.30
N ASP A 29 7.37 -7.26 10.88
CA ASP A 29 7.77 -8.64 11.15
C ASP A 29 7.93 -9.52 9.89
N THR A 30 8.28 -8.93 8.75
CA THR A 30 8.73 -9.65 7.55
C THR A 30 10.10 -9.17 7.12
N ASP A 31 10.97 -10.09 6.71
CA ASP A 31 12.27 -9.74 6.11
C ASP A 31 12.15 -9.38 4.62
N LEU A 32 10.92 -9.30 4.11
CA LEU A 32 10.64 -8.91 2.73
C LEU A 32 10.86 -7.41 2.54
N GLY A 33 11.86 -7.08 1.73
CA GLY A 33 12.07 -5.72 1.24
C GLY A 33 13.52 -5.26 1.15
N TYR A 34 14.48 -6.07 1.62
CA TYR A 34 15.90 -5.69 1.68
C TYR A 34 16.87 -6.73 1.11
N ASP A 35 16.37 -7.71 0.34
CA ASP A 35 17.16 -8.78 -0.29
C ASP A 35 17.96 -8.30 -1.52
N TYR A 36 18.64 -7.15 -1.45
CA TYR A 36 19.36 -6.59 -2.60
C TYR A 36 20.57 -7.43 -3.04
N PHE A 37 21.01 -8.36 -2.20
CA PHE A 37 22.23 -9.14 -2.40
C PHE A 37 22.00 -10.65 -2.42
N THR A 38 20.76 -11.10 -2.26
CA THR A 38 20.40 -12.52 -2.17
C THR A 38 19.13 -12.79 -2.97
N GLU A 39 19.00 -14.00 -3.51
CA GLU A 39 17.73 -14.42 -4.10
C GLU A 39 16.68 -14.52 -3.00
N THR A 40 15.49 -13.96 -3.23
CA THR A 40 14.35 -14.14 -2.34
C THR A 40 13.94 -15.62 -2.36
N PRO A 41 13.90 -16.31 -1.20
CA PRO A 41 13.52 -17.72 -1.16
C PRO A 41 12.08 -17.95 -1.67
N PRO A 42 11.79 -19.11 -2.28
CA PRO A 42 10.51 -19.37 -2.95
C PRO A 42 9.31 -19.47 -1.99
N ASP A 43 9.56 -19.69 -0.70
CA ASP A 43 8.55 -19.78 0.35
C ASP A 43 8.27 -18.43 1.04
N VAL A 44 8.96 -17.36 0.63
CA VAL A 44 8.71 -16.02 1.17
C VAL A 44 7.53 -15.37 0.46
N ALA A 45 6.57 -14.93 1.25
CA ALA A 45 5.38 -14.23 0.79
C ALA A 45 5.09 -13.07 1.72
N PHE A 46 4.47 -12.01 1.18
CA PHE A 46 3.90 -10.96 2.05
C PHE A 46 2.94 -11.62 3.04
N ARG A 47 2.64 -10.99 4.17
CA ARG A 47 1.55 -11.35 5.09
C ARG A 47 0.27 -10.60 4.76
N THR A 48 0.36 -9.41 4.17
CA THR A 48 -0.80 -8.74 3.57
C THR A 48 -1.35 -9.62 2.45
N ARG A 49 -2.63 -10.00 2.55
CA ARG A 49 -3.34 -10.85 1.59
C ARG A 49 -4.31 -9.98 0.78
N ALA A 50 -4.49 -10.32 -0.48
CA ALA A 50 -5.54 -9.79 -1.34
C ALA A 50 -6.35 -10.95 -1.94
N VAL A 51 -7.66 -10.93 -1.71
CA VAL A 51 -8.58 -11.98 -2.17
C VAL A 51 -9.66 -11.36 -3.05
N LYS A 52 -9.78 -11.85 -4.28
CA LYS A 52 -10.82 -11.40 -5.22
C LYS A 52 -12.19 -11.86 -4.74
N GLN A 53 -13.14 -10.93 -4.69
CA GLN A 53 -14.54 -11.15 -4.30
C GLN A 53 -15.39 -11.51 -5.53
N SER A 54 -16.61 -11.99 -5.29
CA SER A 54 -17.54 -12.39 -6.35
C SER A 54 -18.02 -11.23 -7.22
N ASP A 55 -18.04 -10.02 -6.68
CA ASP A 55 -18.41 -8.78 -7.40
C ASP A 55 -17.26 -8.18 -8.20
N GLY A 56 -16.09 -8.83 -8.20
CA GLY A 56 -14.89 -8.37 -8.91
C GLY A 56 -13.98 -7.45 -8.09
N SER A 57 -14.41 -7.01 -6.90
CA SER A 57 -13.56 -6.25 -5.97
C SER A 57 -12.48 -7.14 -5.33
N TRP A 58 -11.53 -6.52 -4.63
CA TRP A 58 -10.49 -7.19 -3.86
C TRP A 58 -10.58 -6.79 -2.40
N LEU A 59 -10.66 -7.78 -1.51
CA LEU A 59 -10.48 -7.58 -0.08
C LEU A 59 -9.00 -7.65 0.24
N ILE A 60 -8.43 -6.55 0.73
CA ILE A 60 -7.03 -6.47 1.14
C ILE A 60 -6.96 -6.42 2.66
N ASN A 61 -6.26 -7.38 3.25
CA ASN A 61 -6.10 -7.51 4.69
C ASN A 61 -4.63 -7.67 5.06
N GLY A 62 -4.11 -6.80 5.93
CA GLY A 62 -2.74 -6.90 6.43
C GLY A 62 -2.24 -5.64 7.11
N ALA A 63 -0.92 -5.58 7.29
CA ALA A 63 -0.27 -4.43 7.88
C ALA A 63 0.97 -3.99 7.12
N LYS A 64 1.15 -2.67 6.97
CA LYS A 64 2.32 -2.04 6.36
C LYS A 64 3.00 -1.10 7.35
N ASN A 65 4.32 -0.96 7.26
CA ASN A 65 5.10 -0.08 8.14
C ASN A 65 6.15 0.74 7.37
N PHE A 66 6.45 1.95 7.86
CA PHE A 66 7.48 2.87 7.35
C PHE A 66 7.15 3.65 6.06
N GLN A 67 5.88 3.81 5.69
CA GLN A 67 5.54 4.51 4.45
C GLN A 67 5.75 6.01 4.60
N THR A 68 6.61 6.54 3.74
CA THR A 68 6.87 7.99 3.63
C THR A 68 5.67 8.67 2.99
N VAL A 69 5.21 9.77 3.59
CA VAL A 69 3.95 10.47 3.27
C VAL A 69 2.71 9.56 3.42
N GLY A 70 2.83 8.54 4.26
CA GLY A 70 1.81 7.52 4.42
C GLY A 70 0.52 7.97 5.10
N TYR A 71 0.61 8.97 5.98
CA TYR A 71 -0.55 9.49 6.71
C TYR A 71 -1.40 10.41 5.83
N LEU A 72 -0.76 11.19 4.96
CA LEU A 72 -1.43 12.17 4.08
C LEU A 72 -1.74 11.64 2.67
N ALA A 73 -1.20 10.48 2.28
CA ALA A 73 -1.37 9.96 0.92
C ALA A 73 -2.85 9.78 0.54
N LYS A 74 -3.23 10.33 -0.62
CA LYS A 74 -4.54 10.14 -1.26
C LYS A 74 -4.55 8.95 -2.21
N LEU A 75 -3.38 8.48 -2.64
CA LEU A 75 -3.21 7.21 -3.33
C LEU A 75 -2.10 6.40 -2.68
N ILE A 76 -2.38 5.14 -2.39
CA ILE A 76 -1.44 4.20 -1.80
C ILE A 76 -1.26 3.03 -2.77
N VAL A 77 -0.04 2.89 -3.29
CA VAL A 77 0.34 1.71 -4.06
C VAL A 77 0.69 0.59 -3.06
N THR A 78 -0.24 -0.33 -2.85
CA THR A 78 -0.13 -1.39 -1.85
C THR A 78 0.31 -2.69 -2.49
N MET A 79 1.43 -3.28 -2.03
CA MET A 79 1.78 -4.66 -2.41
C MET A 79 1.07 -5.65 -1.50
N ALA A 80 0.41 -6.65 -2.08
CA ALA A 80 -0.24 -7.72 -1.32
C ALA A 80 -0.06 -9.07 -2.02
N GLN A 81 -0.06 -10.13 -1.23
CA GLN A 81 0.00 -11.51 -1.71
C GLN A 81 -1.37 -11.95 -2.23
N THR A 82 -1.40 -12.43 -3.48
CA THR A 82 -2.54 -13.16 -4.07
C THR A 82 -2.19 -14.64 -4.20
N PRO A 83 -3.15 -15.53 -4.53
CA PRO A 83 -2.85 -16.93 -4.84
C PRO A 83 -1.82 -17.12 -5.96
N ASP A 84 -1.78 -16.19 -6.91
CA ASP A 84 -0.89 -16.23 -8.08
C ASP A 84 0.46 -15.51 -7.85
N GLY A 85 0.72 -15.03 -6.63
CA GLY A 85 1.92 -14.26 -6.30
C GLY A 85 1.63 -12.83 -5.82
N PRO A 86 2.68 -12.05 -5.52
CA PRO A 86 2.55 -10.66 -5.10
C PRO A 86 2.01 -9.77 -6.23
N ARG A 87 1.12 -8.84 -5.90
CA ARG A 87 0.52 -7.88 -6.84
C ARG A 87 0.43 -6.48 -6.21
N ALA A 88 0.56 -5.46 -7.05
CA ALA A 88 0.31 -4.07 -6.69
C ALA A 88 -1.16 -3.70 -6.82
N PHE A 89 -1.68 -2.96 -5.84
CA PHE A 89 -3.03 -2.44 -5.78
C PHE A 89 -3.00 -0.92 -5.61
N LEU A 90 -3.83 -0.21 -6.37
CA LEU A 90 -4.03 1.23 -6.21
C LEU A 90 -5.17 1.42 -5.22
N VAL A 91 -4.88 2.00 -4.06
CA VAL A 91 -5.85 2.14 -2.96
C VAL A 91 -6.06 3.62 -2.69
N GLU A 92 -7.31 4.07 -2.73
CA GLU A 92 -7.65 5.44 -2.40
C GLU A 92 -7.47 5.71 -0.91
N GLY A 93 -7.03 6.92 -0.59
CA GLY A 93 -6.59 7.25 0.75
C GLY A 93 -7.71 7.33 1.79
N ASP A 94 -8.95 7.35 1.35
CA ASP A 94 -10.19 7.38 2.13
C ASP A 94 -10.95 6.05 2.07
N SER A 95 -10.34 4.98 1.53
CA SER A 95 -10.94 3.66 1.46
C SER A 95 -11.42 3.18 2.84
N GLU A 96 -12.68 2.72 2.92
CA GLU A 96 -13.30 2.25 4.16
C GLU A 96 -12.50 1.11 4.79
N GLY A 97 -12.11 1.25 6.06
CA GLY A 97 -11.34 0.23 6.79
C GLY A 97 -9.83 0.43 6.72
N LEU A 98 -9.35 1.48 6.04
CA LEU A 98 -7.96 1.93 6.13
C LEU A 98 -7.71 2.68 7.44
N VAL A 99 -6.83 2.13 8.29
CA VAL A 99 -6.40 2.77 9.54
C VAL A 99 -4.93 3.14 9.45
N ARG A 100 -4.59 4.37 9.87
CA ARG A 100 -3.21 4.91 9.81
C ARG A 100 -2.81 5.48 11.16
N HIS A 101 -1.59 5.16 11.60
CA HIS A 101 -1.03 5.70 12.83
C HIS A 101 0.26 6.50 12.55
N PRO A 102 0.42 7.71 13.10
CA PRO A 102 1.66 8.46 12.97
C PRO A 102 2.80 7.75 13.72
N MET A 103 4.02 7.92 13.21
CA MET A 103 5.21 7.29 13.79
C MET A 103 6.13 8.31 14.45
N SER A 104 6.52 8.03 15.70
CA SER A 104 7.60 8.76 16.36
C SER A 104 8.95 8.31 15.80
N LYS A 105 9.80 9.26 15.40
CA LYS A 105 11.09 9.01 14.74
C LYS A 105 12.23 9.70 15.47
N ILE A 106 13.42 9.08 15.45
CA ILE A 106 14.65 9.66 15.98
C ILE A 106 15.11 10.88 15.15
N GLY A 107 14.94 10.83 13.83
CA GLY A 107 15.31 11.88 12.87
C GLY A 107 14.27 12.03 11.77
N ARG A 108 14.45 13.01 10.86
CA ARG A 108 13.44 13.40 9.85
C ARG A 108 12.03 13.58 10.45
N ARG A 109 11.96 14.18 11.65
CA ARG A 109 10.74 14.26 12.48
C ARG A 109 9.59 15.03 11.81
N VAL A 110 9.91 15.98 10.93
CA VAL A 110 8.94 16.78 10.17
C VAL A 110 8.29 15.98 9.05
N GLY A 111 9.04 15.05 8.43
CA GLY A 111 8.52 14.25 7.32
C GLY A 111 7.41 13.33 7.81
N ASP A 112 6.32 13.24 7.05
CA ASP A 112 5.23 12.33 7.37
C ASP A 112 5.65 10.87 7.18
N ASN A 113 5.39 10.03 8.19
CA ASN A 113 5.43 8.58 8.04
C ASN A 113 4.29 7.95 8.85
N ALA A 114 3.57 7.03 8.23
CA ALA A 114 2.65 6.16 8.96
C ALA A 114 3.38 4.89 9.43
N GLY A 115 3.31 4.64 10.74
CA GLY A 115 3.99 3.53 11.44
C GLY A 115 3.20 2.23 11.49
N THR A 116 1.90 2.27 11.23
CA THR A 116 1.14 1.07 10.92
C THR A 116 0.00 1.49 10.01
N PHE A 117 -0.13 0.80 8.88
CA PHE A 117 -1.36 0.75 8.13
C PHE A 117 -2.04 -0.53 8.52
N GLN A 118 -3.25 -0.48 9.06
CA GLN A 118 -4.08 -1.67 9.09
C GLN A 118 -5.00 -1.58 7.88
N LEU A 119 -4.87 -2.56 7.00
CA LEU A 119 -5.62 -2.64 5.77
C LEU A 119 -6.77 -3.62 6.03
N ASN A 120 -8.01 -3.16 5.93
CA ASN A 120 -9.22 -3.99 5.98
C ASN A 120 -10.25 -3.39 5.00
N TYR A 121 -9.89 -3.28 3.73
CA TYR A 121 -10.69 -2.51 2.77
C TYR A 121 -10.92 -3.24 1.46
N LEU A 122 -12.01 -2.88 0.80
CA LEU A 122 -12.40 -3.34 -0.53
C LEU A 122 -11.87 -2.36 -1.58
N VAL A 123 -11.26 -2.89 -2.64
CA VAL A 123 -10.73 -2.11 -3.77
C VAL A 123 -11.29 -2.64 -5.08
N PHE A 124 -11.78 -1.75 -5.92
CA PHE A 124 -12.13 -2.07 -7.31
C PHE A 124 -10.87 -1.93 -8.17
N GLN A 125 -10.53 -2.96 -8.95
CA GLN A 125 -9.37 -2.95 -9.86
C GLN A 125 -9.76 -2.83 -11.31
#